data_AF-A0A8J5WQB6-F1
#
_entry.id   AF-A0A8J5WQB6-F1
#
_cell.length_a   1.000
_cell.length_b   1.000
_cell.length_c   1.000
_cell.angle_alpha   90.00
_cell.angle_beta   90.00
_cell.angle_gamma   90.00
#
_symmetry.space_group_name_H-M   'P 1'
#
loop_
_entity.id
_entity.type
_entity.pdbx_description
1 polymer ?
#
loop_
_entity_poly.entity_id
_entity_poly.type
_entity_poly.pdbx_seq_one_letter_code
_entity_poly.pdbx_strand_id
1 'polypeptide(L)'
;MSHEMVEVSTVTDRREEGAFSRKFTRTASQQRSVIIEDSPPSPDINGENEKEAEVAEKRWKACLEKVSYSLLIFFCGMFITVDGFNKTGIPNTLWELVEPYSRIDSAKGVALLAVVILILSNVASNVPTVLLLGTRVAASAAAISHDSERKAWLILAWVSTVAGNLTLLGSAANLIVCEQARRAQFFGYNVSFWSHLRFGVPLTIVVTAIGLLIVTSY
;
A
#
# COMPACT_ATOMS: atom_id res chain seq x y z
N MET A 1 -65.98 9.56 36.64
CA MET A 1 -65.68 8.86 35.37
C MET A 1 -64.34 8.17 35.55
N SER A 2 -64.40 6.89 35.89
CA SER A 2 -63.26 6.03 36.22
C SER A 2 -62.63 5.49 34.94
N HIS A 3 -61.31 5.70 34.80
CA HIS A 3 -60.48 5.04 33.81
C HIS A 3 -60.44 3.54 34.12
N GLU A 4 -61.01 2.71 33.25
CA GLU A 4 -60.78 1.27 33.28
C GLU A 4 -59.50 0.99 32.48
N MET A 5 -58.41 0.67 33.20
CA MET A 5 -57.14 0.26 32.59
C MET A 5 -57.34 -1.10 31.92
N VAL A 6 -57.22 -1.15 30.59
CA VAL A 6 -57.15 -2.40 29.84
C VAL A 6 -55.69 -2.86 29.85
N GLU A 7 -55.42 -3.91 30.60
CA GLU A 7 -54.12 -4.55 30.68
C GLU A 7 -53.87 -5.38 29.40
N VAL A 8 -52.85 -4.98 28.62
CA VAL A 8 -52.46 -5.69 27.40
C VAL A 8 -51.23 -6.54 27.71
N SER A 9 -51.44 -7.76 28.18
CA SER A 9 -50.37 -8.72 28.42
C SER A 9 -49.99 -9.42 27.12
N THR A 10 -48.77 -9.18 26.63
CA THR A 10 -48.19 -9.92 25.49
C THR A 10 -47.49 -11.16 26.05
N VAL A 11 -48.12 -12.33 25.91
CA VAL A 11 -47.47 -13.60 26.20
C VAL A 11 -46.70 -14.03 24.95
N THR A 12 -45.38 -13.88 24.97
CA THR A 12 -44.49 -14.55 24.01
C THR A 12 -44.30 -15.99 24.44
N ASP A 13 -45.02 -16.91 23.81
CA ASP A 13 -44.72 -18.34 23.91
C ASP A 13 -43.43 -18.62 23.13
N ARG A 14 -42.38 -19.03 23.82
CA ARG A 14 -41.08 -19.34 23.22
C ARG A 14 -40.99 -20.85 23.05
N ARG A 15 -41.69 -21.38 22.06
CA ARG A 15 -41.55 -22.76 21.61
C ARG A 15 -41.31 -22.79 20.10
N GLU A 16 -40.09 -23.21 19.77
CA GLU A 16 -39.58 -23.79 18.52
C GLU A 16 -40.06 -23.21 17.16
N GLU A 17 -39.07 -22.69 16.43
CA GLU A 17 -38.96 -22.58 14.96
C GLU A 17 -40.24 -22.25 14.15
N GLY A 18 -40.32 -20.97 13.72
CA GLY A 18 -41.29 -20.50 12.73
C GLY A 18 -42.09 -19.30 13.22
N ALA A 19 -41.58 -18.08 13.01
CA ALA A 19 -42.20 -16.85 13.50
C ALA A 19 -43.47 -16.49 12.69
N PHE A 20 -44.62 -17.06 13.08
CA PHE A 20 -45.94 -16.54 12.74
C PHE A 20 -46.57 -15.94 14.00
N SER A 21 -46.45 -14.63 14.19
CA SER A 21 -46.98 -13.94 15.38
C SER A 21 -48.48 -13.67 15.21
N ARG A 22 -49.36 -14.56 15.69
CA ARG A 22 -50.80 -14.27 15.78
C ARG A 22 -51.10 -13.37 16.97
N LYS A 23 -51.53 -12.14 16.72
CA LYS A 23 -52.17 -11.29 17.73
C LYS A 23 -53.64 -11.67 17.84
N PHE A 24 -54.05 -12.16 19.01
CA PHE A 24 -55.45 -12.41 19.32
C PHE A 24 -55.95 -11.38 20.32
N THR A 25 -56.89 -10.52 19.91
CA THR A 25 -57.57 -9.57 20.80
C THR A 25 -58.96 -10.11 21.05
N ARG A 26 -59.26 -10.44 22.31
CA ARG A 26 -60.58 -10.92 22.73
C ARG A 26 -61.29 -9.79 23.46
N THR A 27 -62.15 -9.06 22.74
CA THR A 27 -63.01 -8.03 23.35
C THR A 27 -64.36 -8.66 23.71
N ALA A 28 -64.81 -8.47 24.95
CA ALA A 28 -66.14 -8.88 25.36
C ALA A 28 -67.18 -7.92 24.75
N SER A 29 -68.19 -8.50 24.11
CA SER A 29 -69.35 -7.88 23.45
C SER A 29 -69.22 -7.55 21.95
N GLN A 30 -70.17 -8.11 21.20
CA GLN A 30 -70.53 -7.92 19.80
C GLN A 30 -69.63 -8.53 18.69
N GLN A 31 -70.23 -9.52 18.01
CA GLN A 31 -69.78 -10.17 16.78
C GLN A 31 -69.52 -9.17 15.64
N ARG A 32 -68.26 -9.09 15.19
CA ARG A 32 -67.91 -8.87 13.78
C ARG A 32 -66.48 -9.36 13.52
N SER A 33 -66.34 -10.48 12.84
CA SER A 33 -65.04 -10.96 12.34
C SER A 33 -64.62 -10.08 11.15
N VAL A 34 -63.68 -9.17 11.37
CA VAL A 34 -62.99 -8.47 10.28
C VAL A 34 -61.82 -9.36 9.86
N ILE A 35 -61.88 -9.91 8.64
CA ILE A 35 -60.75 -10.62 8.03
C ILE A 35 -59.77 -9.53 7.61
N ILE A 36 -58.62 -9.45 8.29
CA ILE A 36 -57.49 -8.62 7.84
C ILE A 36 -56.76 -9.46 6.80
N GLU A 37 -56.75 -8.99 5.56
CA GLU A 37 -55.93 -9.53 4.48
C GLU A 37 -54.46 -9.39 4.88
N ASP A 38 -53.70 -10.49 4.84
CA ASP A 38 -52.29 -10.51 5.24
C ASP A 38 -51.50 -9.49 4.40
N SER A 39 -50.79 -8.58 5.07
CA SER A 39 -49.82 -7.71 4.42
C SER A 39 -48.81 -8.59 3.66
N PRO A 40 -48.42 -8.25 2.42
CA PRO A 40 -47.41 -9.00 1.71
C PRO A 40 -46.16 -9.15 2.59
N PRO A 41 -45.48 -10.32 2.55
CA PRO A 41 -44.31 -10.55 3.38
C PRO A 41 -43.31 -9.43 3.12
N SER A 42 -42.81 -8.82 4.21
CA SER A 42 -41.73 -7.85 4.12
C SER A 42 -40.56 -8.48 3.37
N PRO A 43 -39.90 -7.75 2.44
CA PRO A 43 -38.72 -8.28 1.76
C PRO A 43 -37.73 -8.81 2.80
N ASP A 44 -37.14 -9.99 2.55
CA ASP A 44 -36.22 -10.65 3.46
C ASP A 44 -34.88 -9.91 3.49
N ILE A 45 -34.85 -8.82 4.26
CA ILE A 45 -33.68 -7.94 4.45
C ILE A 45 -32.53 -8.72 5.10
N ASN A 46 -32.84 -9.77 5.88
CA ASN A 46 -31.83 -10.58 6.56
C ASN A 46 -31.08 -11.48 5.57
N GLY A 47 -31.79 -12.12 4.65
CA GLY A 47 -31.18 -12.93 3.59
C GLY A 47 -30.35 -12.13 2.58
N GLU A 48 -30.65 -10.85 2.36
CA GLU A 48 -29.82 -9.95 1.54
C GLU A 48 -28.53 -9.55 2.27
N ASN A 49 -28.61 -9.20 3.55
CA ASN A 49 -27.45 -8.86 4.37
C ASN A 49 -26.47 -10.03 4.56
N GLU A 50 -27.00 -11.27 4.71
CA GLU A 50 -26.17 -12.47 4.83
C GLU A 50 -25.42 -12.78 3.52
N LYS A 51 -26.08 -12.61 2.37
CA LYS A 51 -25.43 -12.78 1.05
C LYS A 51 -24.38 -11.71 0.79
N GLU A 52 -24.64 -10.45 1.16
CA GLU A 52 -23.64 -9.38 1.05
C GLU A 52 -22.41 -9.66 1.93
N ALA A 53 -22.63 -10.14 3.15
CA ALA A 53 -21.56 -10.53 4.06
C ALA A 53 -20.73 -11.71 3.50
N GLU A 54 -21.37 -12.73 2.95
CA GLU A 54 -20.69 -13.88 2.33
C GLU A 54 -19.87 -13.47 1.10
N VAL A 55 -20.43 -12.58 0.25
CA VAL A 55 -19.73 -12.04 -0.92
C VAL A 55 -18.53 -11.19 -0.49
N ALA A 56 -18.71 -10.33 0.52
CA ALA A 56 -17.61 -9.56 1.10
C ALA A 56 -16.52 -10.48 1.67
N GLU A 57 -16.93 -11.56 2.34
CA GLU A 57 -16.03 -12.56 2.92
C GLU A 57 -15.17 -13.22 1.84
N LYS A 58 -15.82 -13.70 0.78
CA LYS A 58 -15.14 -14.32 -0.36
C LYS A 58 -14.18 -13.34 -1.05
N ARG A 59 -14.54 -12.06 -1.13
CA ARG A 59 -13.70 -11.02 -1.76
C ARG A 59 -12.42 -10.73 -0.97
N TRP A 60 -12.47 -10.55 0.34
CA TRP A 60 -11.24 -10.24 1.10
C TRP A 60 -10.31 -11.46 1.19
N LYS A 61 -10.86 -12.67 1.32
CA LYS A 61 -10.06 -13.91 1.28
C LYS A 61 -9.32 -14.04 -0.05
N ALA A 62 -10.03 -13.83 -1.17
CA ALA A 62 -9.41 -13.81 -2.50
C ALA A 62 -8.35 -12.71 -2.66
N CYS A 63 -8.48 -11.58 -1.97
CA CYS A 63 -7.43 -10.55 -1.93
C CYS A 63 -6.20 -11.02 -1.15
N LEU A 64 -6.37 -11.67 0.00
CA LEU A 64 -5.26 -12.18 0.81
C LEU A 64 -4.48 -13.28 0.09
N GLU A 65 -5.16 -14.16 -0.64
CA GLU A 65 -4.50 -15.22 -1.44
C GLU A 65 -3.56 -14.65 -2.52
N LYS A 66 -3.82 -13.43 -3.01
CA LYS A 66 -2.97 -12.75 -4.00
C LYS A 66 -1.74 -12.07 -3.38
N VAL A 67 -1.70 -11.93 -2.05
CA VAL A 67 -0.57 -11.28 -1.36
C VAL A 67 0.64 -12.20 -1.38
N SER A 68 1.78 -11.66 -1.79
CA SER A 68 3.05 -12.38 -1.69
C SER A 68 3.66 -12.16 -0.29
N TYR A 69 3.33 -13.06 0.64
CA TYR A 69 3.86 -13.01 2.01
C TYR A 69 5.39 -13.08 2.06
N SER A 70 6.03 -13.80 1.14
CA SER A 70 7.50 -13.85 1.03
C SER A 70 8.10 -12.48 0.72
N LEU A 71 7.48 -11.70 -0.17
CA LEU A 71 7.92 -10.33 -0.47
C LEU A 71 7.67 -9.39 0.71
N LEU A 72 6.56 -9.56 1.43
CA LEU A 72 6.26 -8.77 2.62
C LEU A 72 7.34 -8.94 3.70
N ILE A 73 7.68 -10.20 4.02
CA ILE A 73 8.74 -10.53 4.99
C ILE A 73 10.09 -9.99 4.51
N PHE A 74 10.38 -10.08 3.21
CA PHE A 74 11.60 -9.50 2.63
C PHE A 74 11.68 -7.98 2.84
N PHE A 75 10.61 -7.22 2.60
CA PHE A 75 10.61 -5.77 2.85
C PHE A 75 10.73 -5.42 4.34
N CYS A 76 10.06 -6.17 5.22
CA CYS A 76 10.24 -6.00 6.66
C CYS A 76 11.71 -6.20 7.06
N GLY A 77 12.34 -7.28 6.60
CA GLY A 77 13.76 -7.55 6.85
C GLY A 77 14.66 -6.45 6.28
N MET A 78 14.43 -6.02 5.05
CA MET A 78 15.19 -4.95 4.40
C MET A 78 15.13 -3.63 5.18
N PHE A 79 13.94 -3.19 5.62
CA PHE A 79 13.81 -1.96 6.40
C PHE A 79 14.49 -2.06 7.77
N ILE A 80 14.36 -3.21 8.45
CA ILE A 80 15.06 -3.45 9.72
C ILE A 80 16.58 -3.42 9.52
N THR A 81 17.09 -4.08 8.47
CA THR A 81 18.52 -4.07 8.14
C THR A 81 19.02 -2.68 7.80
N VAL A 82 18.25 -1.89 7.03
CA VAL A 82 18.62 -0.52 6.67
C VAL A 82 18.63 0.39 7.88
N ASP A 83 17.63 0.32 8.76
CA ASP A 83 17.60 1.10 9.99
C ASP A 83 18.76 0.68 10.94
N GLY A 84 18.99 -0.63 11.08
CA GLY A 84 20.12 -1.16 11.84
C GLY A 84 21.47 -0.69 11.29
N PHE A 85 21.63 -0.70 9.97
CA PHE A 85 22.82 -0.20 9.29
C PHE A 85 23.00 1.32 9.51
N ASN A 86 21.92 2.10 9.46
CA ASN A 86 21.95 3.54 9.75
C ASN A 86 22.45 3.83 11.18
N LYS A 87 22.09 2.99 12.15
CA LYS A 87 22.52 3.09 13.55
C LYS A 87 23.99 2.75 13.78
N THR A 88 24.66 2.05 12.86
CA THR A 88 26.09 1.73 12.99
C THR A 88 27.01 2.94 12.85
N GLY A 89 26.52 4.05 12.29
CA GLY A 89 27.33 5.23 11.97
C GLY A 89 28.17 5.09 10.69
N ILE A 90 28.29 3.88 10.11
CA ILE A 90 29.02 3.65 8.85
C ILE A 90 28.49 4.56 7.72
N PRO A 91 27.16 4.73 7.53
CA PRO A 91 26.65 5.66 6.51
C PRO A 91 27.06 7.11 6.75
N ASN A 92 27.20 7.56 8.00
CA ASN A 92 27.69 8.91 8.31
C ASN A 92 29.13 9.07 7.85
N THR A 93 30.01 8.13 8.23
CA THR A 93 31.42 8.20 7.88
C THR A 93 31.64 8.13 6.37
N LEU A 94 30.86 7.30 5.67
CA LEU A 94 30.89 7.25 4.21
C LEU A 94 30.40 8.56 3.58
N TRP A 95 29.34 9.15 4.13
CA TRP A 95 28.83 10.43 3.67
C TRP A 95 29.87 11.54 3.85
N GLU A 96 30.52 11.66 5.01
CA GLU A 96 31.55 12.67 5.28
C GLU A 96 32.73 12.59 4.30
N LEU A 97 33.07 11.39 3.82
CA LEU A 97 34.12 11.19 2.82
C LEU A 97 33.68 11.63 1.41
N VAL A 98 32.41 11.40 1.07
CA VAL A 98 31.86 11.65 -0.27
C VAL A 98 31.35 13.08 -0.43
N GLU A 99 30.81 13.67 0.63
CA GLU A 99 30.18 14.98 0.67
C GLU A 99 31.01 16.08 -0.01
N PRO A 100 32.33 16.24 0.26
CA PRO A 100 33.14 17.30 -0.34
C PRO A 100 33.16 17.24 -1.88
N TYR A 101 32.98 16.05 -2.45
CA TYR A 101 33.02 15.81 -3.88
C TYR A 101 31.62 15.74 -4.51
N SER A 102 30.56 15.59 -3.72
CA SER A 102 29.18 15.39 -4.18
C SER A 102 28.28 16.60 -3.94
N ARG A 103 28.87 17.79 -3.81
CA ARG A 103 28.12 19.05 -3.62
C ARG A 103 27.36 19.46 -4.88
N ILE A 104 26.24 20.15 -4.68
CA ILE A 104 25.29 20.53 -5.74
C ILE A 104 25.71 21.82 -6.47
N ASP A 105 26.75 22.50 -5.99
CA ASP A 105 27.34 23.71 -6.58
C ASP A 105 28.07 23.45 -7.91
N SER A 106 28.38 22.18 -8.23
CA SER A 106 29.09 21.81 -9.45
C SER A 106 28.42 20.64 -10.17
N ALA A 107 28.41 20.68 -11.49
CA ALA A 107 27.91 19.58 -12.33
C ALA A 107 28.61 18.25 -12.04
N LYS A 108 29.90 18.28 -11.70
CA LYS A 108 30.66 17.08 -11.32
C LYS A 108 30.15 16.49 -10.00
N GLY A 109 29.81 17.33 -9.03
CA GLY A 109 29.30 16.88 -7.74
C GLY A 109 27.89 16.33 -7.82
N VAL A 110 27.02 16.96 -8.62
CA VAL A 110 25.70 16.41 -8.95
C VAL A 110 25.82 15.04 -9.65
N ALA A 111 26.74 14.89 -10.59
CA ALA A 111 26.96 13.62 -11.27
C ALA A 111 27.46 12.53 -10.31
N LEU A 112 28.40 12.86 -9.40
CA LEU A 112 28.88 11.92 -8.39
C LEU A 112 27.77 11.52 -7.41
N LEU A 113 26.99 12.50 -6.94
CA LEU A 113 25.84 12.26 -6.08
C LEU A 113 24.85 11.29 -6.75
N ALA A 114 24.56 11.51 -8.03
CA ALA A 114 23.68 10.64 -8.79
C ALA A 114 24.22 9.19 -8.89
N VAL A 115 25.54 9.02 -9.09
CA VAL A 115 26.17 7.69 -9.10
C VAL A 115 26.03 7.00 -7.73
N VAL A 116 26.26 7.73 -6.64
CA VAL A 116 26.11 7.19 -5.28
C VAL A 116 24.67 6.75 -5.02
N ILE A 117 23.68 7.58 -5.39
CA ILE A 117 22.26 7.24 -5.26
C ILE A 117 21.92 6.03 -6.14
N LEU A 118 22.40 5.96 -7.39
CA LEU A 118 22.19 4.84 -8.30
C LEU A 118 22.65 3.51 -7.69
N ILE A 119 23.86 3.50 -7.14
CA ILE A 119 24.46 2.31 -6.52
C ILE A 119 23.65 1.94 -5.27
N LEU A 120 23.43 2.89 -4.38
CA LEU A 120 22.75 2.62 -3.10
C LEU A 120 21.32 2.15 -3.31
N SER A 121 20.59 2.76 -4.25
CA SER A 121 19.21 2.38 -4.60
C SER A 121 19.10 0.98 -5.20
N ASN A 122 20.14 0.48 -5.87
CA ASN A 122 20.15 -0.89 -6.38
C ASN A 122 20.51 -1.93 -5.31
N VAL A 123 21.19 -1.52 -4.23
CA VAL A 123 21.53 -2.40 -3.10
C VAL A 123 20.42 -2.41 -2.05
N ALA A 124 19.89 -1.23 -1.71
CA ALA A 124 18.96 -1.02 -0.61
C ALA A 124 17.52 -0.73 -1.05
N SER A 125 17.22 -0.69 -2.36
CA SER A 125 15.93 -0.23 -2.92
C SER A 125 15.71 1.29 -2.79
N ASN A 126 14.72 1.80 -3.53
CA ASN A 126 14.45 3.23 -3.67
C ASN A 126 14.08 3.89 -2.33
N VAL A 127 13.07 3.35 -1.63
CA VAL A 127 12.55 3.96 -0.39
C VAL A 127 13.62 3.97 0.72
N PRO A 128 14.31 2.85 1.03
CA PRO A 128 15.34 2.87 2.07
C PRO A 128 16.52 3.78 1.73
N THR A 129 16.87 3.93 0.45
CA THR A 129 17.93 4.84 0.01
C THR A 129 17.58 6.31 0.30
N VAL A 130 16.34 6.72 0.06
CA VAL A 130 15.89 8.08 0.39
C VAL A 130 15.91 8.30 1.90
N LEU A 131 15.50 7.30 2.70
CA LEU A 131 15.56 7.38 4.17
C LEU A 131 17.01 7.46 4.69
N LEU A 132 17.95 6.80 4.03
CA LEU A 132 19.37 6.84 4.37
C LEU A 132 20.04 8.15 3.94
N LEU A 133 19.83 8.62 2.71
CA LEU A 133 20.59 9.77 2.18
C LEU A 133 19.87 11.12 2.35
N GLY A 134 18.54 11.12 2.42
CA GLY A 134 17.72 12.33 2.26
C GLY A 134 18.11 13.48 3.18
N THR A 135 18.15 13.23 4.49
CA THR A 135 18.48 14.27 5.47
C THR A 135 19.90 14.82 5.31
N ARG A 136 20.87 13.96 4.94
CA ARG A 136 22.28 14.33 4.77
C ARG A 136 22.52 15.15 3.50
N VAL A 137 21.95 14.68 2.39
CA VAL A 137 22.02 15.36 1.09
C VAL A 137 21.33 16.72 1.16
N ALA A 138 20.15 16.79 1.78
CA ALA A 138 19.41 18.04 1.96
C ALA A 138 20.16 19.02 2.87
N ALA A 139 20.71 18.56 4.01
CA ALA A 139 21.46 19.42 4.92
C ALA A 139 22.73 20.00 4.27
N SER A 140 23.47 19.17 3.52
CA SER A 140 24.67 19.61 2.78
C SER A 140 24.33 20.66 1.73
N ALA A 141 23.21 20.48 1.03
CA ALA A 141 22.76 21.43 0.01
C ALA A 141 22.15 22.72 0.61
N ALA A 142 21.44 22.63 1.73
CA ALA A 142 20.90 23.79 2.45
C ALA A 142 22.00 24.73 2.96
N ALA A 143 23.19 24.20 3.26
CA ALA A 143 24.37 25.01 3.60
C ALA A 143 24.86 25.89 2.44
N ILE A 144 24.47 25.58 1.19
CA ILE A 144 24.77 26.37 -0.01
C ILE A 144 23.65 27.40 -0.23
N SER A 145 22.41 26.94 -0.40
CA SER A 145 21.22 27.77 -0.55
C SER A 145 19.92 26.98 -0.41
N HIS A 146 18.80 27.65 -0.15
CA HIS A 146 17.47 27.01 -0.16
C HIS A 146 17.10 26.41 -1.54
N ASP A 147 17.55 27.03 -2.63
CA ASP A 147 17.35 26.47 -3.97
C ASP A 147 18.14 25.17 -4.18
N SER A 148 19.36 25.11 -3.65
CA SER A 148 20.19 23.90 -3.69
C SER A 148 19.57 22.76 -2.88
N GLU A 149 18.97 23.05 -1.72
CA GLU A 149 18.23 22.05 -0.93
C GLU A 149 17.07 21.44 -1.73
N ARG A 150 16.29 22.28 -2.41
CA ARG A 150 15.21 21.82 -3.30
C ARG A 150 15.76 20.95 -4.43
N LYS A 151 16.86 21.36 -5.06
CA LYS A 151 17.55 20.57 -6.11
C LYS A 151 18.04 19.23 -5.58
N ALA A 152 18.58 19.19 -4.36
CA ALA A 152 18.98 17.96 -3.67
C ALA A 152 17.84 16.95 -3.58
N TRP A 153 16.67 17.40 -3.10
CA TRP A 153 15.49 16.55 -3.01
C TRP A 153 14.99 16.08 -4.38
N LEU A 154 15.00 16.95 -5.39
CA LEU A 154 14.60 16.60 -6.75
C LEU A 154 15.56 15.60 -7.39
N ILE A 155 16.87 15.81 -7.27
CA ILE A 155 17.90 14.87 -7.74
C ILE A 155 17.75 13.54 -7.02
N LEU A 156 17.61 13.55 -5.70
CA LEU A 156 17.45 12.33 -4.91
C LEU A 156 16.21 11.55 -5.34
N ALA A 157 15.05 12.20 -5.40
CA ALA A 157 13.80 11.57 -5.79
C ALA A 157 13.83 11.04 -7.23
N TRP A 158 14.40 11.81 -8.17
CA TRP A 158 14.52 11.39 -9.56
C TRP A 158 15.46 10.19 -9.70
N VAL A 159 16.69 10.33 -9.21
CA VAL A 159 17.73 9.32 -9.39
C VAL A 159 17.37 8.04 -8.66
N SER A 160 16.88 8.10 -7.42
CA SER A 160 16.46 6.88 -6.69
C SER A 160 15.31 6.17 -7.42
N THR A 161 14.37 6.91 -8.02
CA THR A 161 13.25 6.30 -8.74
C THR A 161 13.74 5.60 -10.02
N VAL A 162 14.58 6.26 -10.80
CA VAL A 162 15.10 5.75 -12.08
C VAL A 162 16.10 4.61 -11.86
N ALA A 163 16.85 4.63 -10.76
CA ALA A 163 17.78 3.58 -10.37
C ALA A 163 17.11 2.21 -10.25
N GLY A 164 15.85 2.16 -9.85
CA GLY A 164 15.08 0.93 -9.75
C GLY A 164 14.90 0.19 -11.08
N ASN A 165 15.09 0.85 -12.22
CA ASN A 165 15.04 0.20 -13.54
C ASN A 165 16.36 -0.47 -13.93
N LEU A 166 17.45 -0.23 -13.18
CA LEU A 166 18.78 -0.69 -13.54
C LEU A 166 18.89 -2.21 -13.36
N THR A 167 18.48 -2.71 -12.19
CA THR A 167 18.56 -4.13 -11.84
C THR A 167 17.21 -4.68 -11.41
N LEU A 168 17.04 -5.99 -11.54
CA LEU A 168 15.83 -6.68 -11.10
C LEU A 168 15.57 -6.51 -9.58
N LEU A 169 16.65 -6.38 -8.79
CA LEU A 169 16.58 -6.21 -7.33
C LEU A 169 16.40 -4.75 -6.90
N GLY A 170 16.67 -3.79 -7.80
CA GLY A 170 16.72 -2.37 -7.47
C GLY A 170 15.36 -1.75 -7.15
N SER A 171 14.25 -2.43 -7.46
CA SER A 171 12.91 -1.95 -7.14
C SER A 171 12.01 -3.06 -6.62
N ALA A 172 11.20 -2.69 -5.63
CA ALA A 172 10.13 -3.53 -5.12
C ALA A 172 9.15 -3.97 -6.23
N ALA A 173 8.84 -3.08 -7.16
CA ALA A 173 7.92 -3.36 -8.25
C ALA A 173 8.45 -4.47 -9.17
N ASN A 174 9.76 -4.47 -9.45
CA ASN A 174 10.40 -5.51 -10.28
C ASN A 174 10.31 -6.88 -9.62
N LEU A 175 10.54 -6.96 -8.31
CA LEU A 175 10.41 -8.19 -7.53
C LEU A 175 8.97 -8.70 -7.50
N ILE A 176 7.99 -7.80 -7.36
CA ILE A 176 6.57 -8.15 -7.42
C ILE A 176 6.25 -8.74 -8.80
N VAL A 177 6.60 -8.04 -9.89
CA VAL A 177 6.34 -8.53 -11.26
C VAL A 177 7.04 -9.86 -11.52
N CYS A 178 8.30 -10.02 -11.10
CA CYS A 178 9.05 -11.26 -11.25
C CYS A 178 8.38 -12.42 -10.50
N GLU A 179 7.92 -12.20 -9.26
CA GLU A 179 7.24 -13.23 -8.49
C GLU A 179 5.87 -13.59 -9.08
N GLN A 180 5.12 -12.60 -9.58
CA GLN A 180 3.85 -12.85 -10.26
C GLN A 180 4.05 -13.60 -11.59
N ALA A 181 5.06 -13.23 -12.38
CA ALA A 181 5.41 -13.91 -13.63
C ALA A 181 5.83 -15.36 -13.38
N ARG A 182 6.53 -15.63 -12.27
CA ARG A 182 6.91 -16.98 -11.86
C ARG A 182 5.70 -17.83 -11.42
N ARG A 183 4.70 -17.21 -10.79
CA ARG A 183 3.47 -17.90 -10.32
C ARG A 183 2.41 -18.07 -11.41
N ALA A 184 2.56 -17.43 -12.57
CA ALA A 184 1.58 -17.48 -13.66
C ALA A 184 1.41 -18.92 -14.20
N GLN A 185 0.18 -19.44 -14.18
CA GLN A 185 -0.13 -20.84 -14.47
C GLN A 185 0.02 -21.23 -15.96
N PHE A 186 -0.16 -20.30 -16.89
CA PHE A 186 -0.22 -20.59 -18.33
C PHE A 186 1.02 -20.13 -19.12
N PHE A 187 1.72 -19.09 -18.65
CA PHE A 187 2.89 -18.50 -19.30
C PHE A 187 3.94 -18.09 -18.25
N GLY A 188 4.34 -19.03 -17.40
CA GLY A 188 5.41 -18.79 -16.43
C GLY A 188 6.68 -18.37 -17.14
N TYR A 189 7.07 -17.10 -16.99
CA TYR A 189 8.28 -16.55 -17.59
C TYR A 189 9.29 -16.21 -16.51
N ASN A 190 10.43 -16.88 -16.52
CA ASN A 190 11.51 -16.60 -15.58
C ASN A 190 12.31 -15.41 -16.08
N VAL A 191 12.01 -14.22 -15.55
CA VAL A 191 12.77 -13.01 -15.84
C VAL A 191 14.15 -13.16 -15.23
N SER A 192 15.15 -13.45 -16.06
CA SER A 192 16.53 -13.54 -15.59
C SER A 192 17.09 -12.15 -15.25
N PHE A 193 17.94 -12.09 -14.23
CA PHE A 193 18.66 -10.87 -13.84
C PHE A 193 19.39 -10.23 -15.03
N TRP A 194 20.09 -11.05 -15.83
CA TRP A 194 20.84 -10.58 -16.99
C TRP A 194 19.96 -10.04 -18.12
N SER A 195 18.81 -10.65 -18.36
CA SER A 195 17.85 -10.14 -19.35
C SER A 195 17.35 -8.75 -18.94
N HIS A 196 17.02 -8.57 -17.66
CA HIS A 196 16.57 -7.27 -17.16
C HIS A 196 17.70 -6.23 -17.23
N LEU A 197 18.90 -6.58 -16.74
CA LEU A 197 20.06 -5.69 -16.69
C LEU A 197 20.45 -5.15 -18.09
N ARG A 198 20.40 -5.99 -19.13
CA ARG A 198 20.77 -5.59 -20.50
C ARG A 198 19.89 -4.46 -21.04
N PHE A 199 18.61 -4.42 -20.66
CA PHE A 199 17.70 -3.32 -21.02
C PHE A 199 17.70 -2.20 -19.98
N GLY A 200 17.86 -2.54 -18.70
CA GLY A 200 17.86 -1.60 -17.58
C GLY A 200 19.02 -0.63 -17.61
N VAL A 201 20.25 -1.10 -17.87
CA VAL A 201 21.46 -0.27 -17.92
C VAL A 201 21.34 0.91 -18.91
N PRO A 202 21.08 0.69 -20.22
CA PRO A 202 21.01 1.81 -21.15
C PRO A 202 19.82 2.74 -20.83
N LEU A 203 18.69 2.19 -20.40
CA LEU A 203 17.51 2.98 -20.05
C LEU A 203 17.78 3.90 -18.85
N THR A 204 18.31 3.34 -17.76
CA THR A 204 18.64 4.10 -16.55
C THR A 204 19.64 5.20 -16.85
N ILE A 205 20.72 4.91 -17.60
CA ILE A 205 21.74 5.92 -17.94
C ILE A 205 21.11 7.10 -18.70
N VAL A 206 20.32 6.81 -19.74
CA VAL A 206 19.70 7.85 -20.57
C VAL A 206 18.71 8.69 -19.76
N VAL A 207 17.81 8.05 -19.02
CA VAL A 207 16.77 8.76 -18.24
C VAL A 207 17.37 9.53 -17.07
N THR A 208 18.40 9.00 -16.41
CA THR A 208 19.14 9.73 -15.38
C THR A 208 19.83 10.96 -15.98
N ALA A 209 20.53 10.82 -17.11
CA ALA A 209 21.21 11.95 -17.75
C ALA A 209 20.23 13.07 -18.13
N ILE A 210 19.09 12.73 -18.75
CA ILE A 210 18.06 13.71 -19.13
C ILE A 210 17.50 14.39 -17.89
N GLY A 211 17.15 13.64 -16.84
CA GLY A 211 16.59 14.24 -15.64
C GLY A 211 17.56 15.14 -14.88
N LEU A 212 18.84 14.77 -14.81
CA LEU A 212 19.87 15.63 -14.23
C LEU A 212 20.00 16.95 -15.00
N LEU A 213 19.98 16.91 -16.34
CA LEU A 213 19.98 18.13 -17.16
C LEU A 213 18.76 19.01 -16.87
N ILE A 214 17.57 18.41 -16.77
CA ILE A 214 16.34 19.15 -16.46
C ILE A 214 16.42 19.78 -15.06
N VAL A 215 16.79 19.01 -14.03
CA VAL A 215 16.81 19.51 -12.64
C VAL A 215 17.89 20.56 -12.42
N THR A 216 19.04 20.44 -13.10
CA THR A 216 20.11 21.46 -13.03
C THR A 216 19.77 22.72 -13.81
N SER A 217 18.90 22.63 -14.82
CA SER A 217 18.42 23.79 -15.60
C SER A 217 17.26 24.56 -14.95
N TYR A 218 16.63 23.95 -13.94
CA TYR A 218 15.53 24.54 -13.16
C TYR A 218 16.06 25.48 -12.08
#